data_AF-A0A2V8K3L1-F1
#
_entry.id   AF-A0A2V8K3L1-F1
#
_cell.length_a   1.000
_cell.length_b   1.000
_cell.length_c   1.000
_cell.angle_alpha   90.00
_cell.angle_beta   90.00
_cell.angle_gamma   90.00
#
_symmetry.space_group_name_H-M   'P 1'
#
loop_
_entity.id
_entity.type
_entity.pdbx_description
1 polymer ?
#
loop_
_entity_poly.entity_id
_entity_poly.type
_entity_poly.pdbx_seq_one_letter_code
_entity_poly.pdbx_strand_id
1 'polypeptide(L)' 'MTISCFAATEAQIQSISEGVKRAGLYDRYKERVYGEHIMITVQTRTFNERETVKTILRQAGIAEYIYEEENAA' A
#
# COMPACT_ATOMS: atom_id res chain seq x y z
N MET A 1 -2.71 -5.41 10.60
CA MET A 1 -1.72 -5.85 9.57
C MET A 1 -1.39 -4.65 8.71
N THR A 2 -0.15 -4.54 8.24
CA THR A 2 0.24 -3.43 7.36
C THR A 2 0.92 -3.97 6.11
N ILE A 3 0.65 -3.33 4.98
CA ILE A 3 1.39 -3.53 3.73
C ILE A 3 2.09 -2.22 3.42
N SER A 4 3.42 -2.27 3.27
CA SER A 4 4.25 -1.13 2.91
C SER A 4 4.97 -1.39 1.59
N CYS A 5 5.12 -0.37 0.75
CA CYS A 5 5.90 -0.45 -0.48
C CYS A 5 6.56 0.90 -0.80
N PHE A 6 7.61 0.88 -1.62
CA PHE A 6 8.21 2.09 -2.15
C PHE A 6 7.69 2.33 -3.57
N ALA A 7 7.14 3.51 -3.80
CA ALA A 7 6.81 4.00 -5.13
C ALA A 7 7.98 4.85 -5.66
N ALA A 8 8.36 4.62 -6.91
CA ALA A 8 9.45 5.30 -7.59
C ALA A 8 8.97 6.44 -8.50
N THR A 9 7.67 6.51 -8.79
CA THR A 9 7.11 7.50 -9.72
C THR A 9 5.76 8.02 -9.23
N GLU A 10 5.42 9.26 -9.61
CA GLU A 10 4.11 9.85 -9.30
C GLU A 10 2.94 9.04 -9.89
N ALA A 11 3.13 8.44 -11.07
CA ALA A 11 2.12 7.58 -11.70
C ALA A 11 1.79 6.35 -10.83
N GLN A 12 2.79 5.74 -10.20
CA GLN A 12 2.57 4.63 -9.27
C GLN A 12 1.81 5.10 -8.03
N ILE A 13 2.21 6.22 -7.45
CA ILE A 13 1.56 6.79 -6.26
C ILE A 13 0.09 7.09 -6.56
N GLN A 14 -0.19 7.75 -7.68
CA GLN A 14 -1.55 8.06 -8.11
C GLN A 14 -2.37 6.78 -8.30
N SER A 15 -1.85 5.79 -9.04
CA SER A 15 -2.53 4.52 -9.28
C SER A 15 -2.89 3.79 -7.97
N ILE A 16 -1.94 3.75 -7.02
CA ILE A 16 -2.17 3.13 -5.71
C ILE A 16 -3.20 3.92 -4.91
N SER A 17 -3.06 5.25 -4.84
CA SER A 17 -3.98 6.11 -4.08
C SER A 17 -5.42 5.98 -4.58
N GLU A 18 -5.63 5.93 -5.89
CA GLU A 18 -6.95 5.74 -6.50
C GLU A 18 -7.50 4.34 -6.24
N GLY A 19 -6.67 3.31 -6.38
CA GLY A 19 -7.06 1.92 -6.10
C GLY A 19 -7.50 1.75 -4.65
N VAL A 20 -6.72 2.29 -3.71
CA VAL A 20 -7.00 2.24 -2.27
C VAL A 20 -8.26 3.05 -1.92
N LYS A 21 -8.48 4.20 -2.58
CA LYS A 21 -9.71 4.99 -2.44
C LYS A 21 -10.95 4.24 -2.93
N ARG A 22 -10.88 3.59 -4.09
CA ARG A 22 -11.99 2.78 -4.63
C ARG A 22 -12.29 1.56 -3.73
N ALA A 23 -11.28 1.02 -3.06
CA ALA A 23 -11.42 -0.07 -2.10
C ALA A 23 -11.97 0.37 -0.73
N GLY A 24 -12.20 1.67 -0.51
CA GLY A 24 -12.69 2.18 0.78
C GLY A 24 -11.66 2.11 1.91
N LEU A 25 -10.36 2.13 1.57
CA LEU A 25 -9.24 1.99 2.51
C LEU A 25 -8.40 3.27 2.65
N TYR A 26 -8.87 4.38 2.08
CA TYR A 26 -8.11 5.63 2.02
C TYR A 26 -7.86 6.26 3.40
N ASP A 27 -8.72 6.00 4.39
CA ASP A 27 -8.50 6.42 5.79
C ASP A 27 -7.30 5.71 6.44
N ARG A 28 -6.85 4.61 5.85
CA ARG A 28 -5.76 3.75 6.35
C ARG A 28 -4.51 3.80 5.48
N TYR A 29 -4.50 4.72 4.52
CA TYR A 29 -3.43 4.97 3.58
C TYR A 29 -2.53 6.09 4.10
N LYS A 30 -1.22 5.89 4.06
CA LYS A 30 -0.23 6.89 4.46
C LYS A 30 0.91 6.94 3.44
N GLU A 31 1.34 8.15 3.11
CA GLU A 31 2.54 8.42 2.34
C GLU A 31 3.60 9.01 3.26
N ARG A 32 4.85 8.57 3.12
CA ARG A 32 6.00 9.16 3.81
C ARG A 32 7.19 9.24 2.86
N VAL A 33 7.82 10.40 2.80
CA VAL A 33 9.01 10.64 1.96
C VAL A 33 10.25 10.01 2.61
N TYR A 34 11.00 9.24 1.83
CA TYR A 34 12.28 8.64 2.17
C TYR A 34 13.30 8.94 1.07
N GLY A 35 13.97 10.09 1.18
CA GLY A 35 14.90 10.54 0.14
C GLY A 35 14.18 10.78 -1.19
N GLU A 36 14.61 10.07 -2.24
CA GLU A 36 14.02 10.13 -3.58
C GLU A 36 12.80 9.20 -3.77
N HIS A 37 12.45 8.42 -2.74
CA HIS A 37 11.33 7.46 -2.79
C HIS A 37 10.20 7.87 -1.86
N ILE A 38 8.99 7.45 -2.19
CA ILE A 38 7.82 7.60 -1.31
C ILE A 38 7.42 6.22 -0.82
N MET A 39 7.48 6.04 0.51
CA MET A 39 6.95 4.86 1.16
C MET A 39 5.45 5.03 1.33
N ILE A 40 4.70 4.09 0.78
CA ILE A 40 3.25 3.97 0.94
C ILE A 40 2.99 2.86 1.93
N THR A 41 2.17 3.14 2.94
CA THR A 41 1.69 2.14 3.91
C THR A 41 0.17 2.10 3.91
N VAL A 42 -0.39 0.90 3.84
CA VAL A 42 -1.84 0.66 3.95
C VAL A 42 -2.10 -0.31 5.09
N GLN A 43 -2.94 0.10 6.04
CA GLN A 43 -3.36 -0.80 7.12
C GLN A 43 -4.57 -1.63 6.68
N THR A 44 -4.48 -2.94 6.90
CA THR A 44 -5.54 -3.90 6.61
C THR A 44 -5.92 -4.69 7.88
N ARG A 45 -7.20 -5.04 7.97
CA ARG A 45 -7.84 -5.75 9.08
C ARG A 45 -8.32 -7.13 8.67
N THR A 46 -8.65 -7.33 7.40
CA THR A 46 -9.14 -8.62 6.89
C THR A 46 -8.23 -9.18 5.80
N PHE A 47 -8.31 -10.50 5.61
CA PHE A 47 -7.66 -11.18 4.49
C PHE A 47 -8.10 -10.59 3.14
N ASN A 48 -9.38 -10.26 2.98
CA ASN A 48 -9.88 -9.66 1.73
C ASN A 48 -9.26 -8.29 1.48
N GLU A 49 -9.22 -7.41 2.48
CA GLU A 49 -8.55 -6.10 2.36
C GLU A 49 -7.08 -6.28 1.96
N ARG A 50 -6.39 -7.28 2.53
CA ARG A 50 -5.01 -7.61 2.19
C ARG A 50 -4.85 -8.01 0.73
N GLU A 51 -5.65 -8.95 0.24
CA GLU A 51 -5.57 -9.42 -1.16
C GLU A 51 -5.98 -8.31 -2.15
N THR A 52 -6.93 -7.44 -1.77
CA THR A 52 -7.27 -6.25 -2.54
C THR A 52 -6.07 -5.29 -2.65
N VAL A 53 -5.40 -4.97 -1.54
CA VAL A 53 -4.22 -4.10 -1.56
C VAL A 53 -3.10 -4.72 -2.39
N LYS A 54 -2.80 -6.01 -2.25
CA LYS A 54 -1.80 -6.70 -3.09
C LYS A 54 -2.12 -6.60 -4.58
N THR A 55 -3.39 -6.72 -4.95
CA THR A 55 -3.84 -6.57 -6.34
C THR A 55 -3.60 -5.15 -6.85
N ILE A 56 -3.93 -4.14 -6.04
CA ILE A 56 -3.69 -2.72 -6.36
C ILE A 56 -2.21 -2.46 -6.59
N LEU A 57 -1.35 -2.94 -5.68
CA LEU A 57 0.11 -2.78 -5.81
C LEU A 57 0.63 -3.43 -7.09
N ARG A 58 0.19 -4.65 -7.41
CA ARG A 58 0.59 -5.36 -8.63
C ARG A 58 0.12 -4.63 -9.90
N GLN A 59 -1.09 -4.07 -9.90
CA GLN A 59 -1.62 -3.26 -11.01
C GLN A 59 -0.86 -1.94 -11.18
N ALA A 60 -0.35 -1.36 -10.09
CA ALA A 60 0.53 -0.20 -10.12
C ALA A 60 1.99 -0.57 -10.51
N GLY A 61 2.30 -1.83 -10.82
CA GLY A 61 3.65 -2.26 -11.19
C GLY A 61 4.63 -2.33 -10.02
N ILE A 62 4.14 -2.40 -8.77
CA ILE A 62 4.96 -2.65 -7.59
C ILE A 62 5.25 -4.15 -7.49
N ALA A 63 6.51 -4.52 -7.65
CA ALA A 63 6.95 -5.92 -7.55
C ALA A 63 7.23 -6.35 -6.11
N GLU A 64 7.69 -5.43 -5.26
CA GLU A 64 8.14 -5.71 -3.90
C GLU A 64 7.32 -4.90 -2.88
N TYR A 65 6.85 -5.60 -1.84
CA TYR A 65 6.16 -4.99 -0.71
C TYR A 65 6.50 -5.76 0.57
N ILE A 66 6.51 -5.03 1.68
CA ILE A 66 6.70 -5.55 3.02
C ILE A 66 5.31 -5.80 3.59
N TYR A 67 5.09 -7.00 4.13
CA TYR A 67 3.87 -7.33 4.85
C TYR A 67 4.23 -7.62 6.30
N GLU A 68 3.68 -6.82 7.21
CA GLU A 68 3.84 -6.99 8.65
C GLU A 68 2.50 -7.38 9.27
N GLU A 69 2.43 -8.62 9.74
CA GLU A 69 1.38 -9.02 10.67
C GLU A 69 1.75 -8.42 12.02
N GLU A 70 0.84 -7.66 12.64
CA GLU A 70 0.98 -7.36 14.06
C GLU A 70 0.83 -8.69 14.80
N ASN A 71 1.96 -9.35 15.01
CA ASN A 71 2.14 -10.44 15.95
C ASN A 71 3.47 -10.21 16.67
N ALA A 72 3.39 -9.45 17.76
CA ALA A 72 4.40 -9.45 18.81
C ALA A 72 3.70 -9.08 20.12
N ALA A 73 3.05 -10.08 20.73
CA ALA A 73 2.92 -10.20 22.17
C ALA A 73 3.88 -11.31 22.62
#